data_AF-A0A3Z6QP30-F1
#
_entry.id   AF-A0A3Z6QP30-F1
#
_cell.length_a   1.000
_cell.length_b   1.000
_cell.length_c   1.000
_cell.angle_alpha   90.00
_cell.angle_beta   90.00
_cell.angle_gamma   90.00
#
_symmetry.space_group_name_H-M   'P 1'
#
loop_
_entity.id
_entity.type
_entity.pdbx_description
1 polymer ?
#
loop_
_entity_poly.entity_id
_entity_poly.type
_entity_poly.pdbx_seq_one_letter_code
_entity_poly.pdbx_strand_id
1 'polypeptide(L)'
;GTLGIMSLMAPFFIGMALAEERKVDALAAGLLSVAAFMTVTPYSVGEAYAVGANWLGGANIISGIIIGLVVAEMFTFVVRRNWVIKLPDSVPASVSRSFSALIPGFIILSIMGIIAWALSNYGSNFHQIIMDTISTPLASLGSVVGWAYVIFVPLLWFFGIHGSLALTALDSGIMTPWALENISIYQQYGSVDAALEAGKTFHIWAKPMLDSYIFLGGSGATLGLIIAIFLASRRADYRQVAKLALPSGIFQINEPILFGLPIIMNPVMFIPFILVQPILAAITLVAYYLGIIPPITNIAPWTMPTGLGAFFNTNGSVAALLVALFNLAVATLIYLPFVVVANKAQNAIEQEESEEDIANALKF
;
A
#
# COMPACT_ATOMS: atom_id res chain seq x y z
N GLY A 1 -20.17 5.03 -2.01
CA GLY A 1 -19.57 6.32 -2.38
C GLY A 1 -18.14 6.17 -2.84
N THR A 2 -17.24 5.66 -1.99
CA THR A 2 -15.80 5.52 -2.30
C THR A 2 -15.38 4.05 -2.49
N LEU A 3 -15.24 3.28 -1.41
CA LEU A 3 -14.75 1.89 -1.46
C LEU A 3 -15.60 0.96 -2.34
N GLY A 4 -16.92 1.20 -2.37
CA GLY A 4 -17.86 0.42 -3.18
C GLY A 4 -17.78 0.66 -4.70
N ILE A 5 -16.95 1.60 -5.17
CA ILE A 5 -16.71 1.85 -6.60
C ILE A 5 -15.21 1.84 -6.94
N MET A 6 -14.36 1.33 -6.04
CA MET A 6 -12.91 1.45 -6.20
C MET A 6 -12.39 0.73 -7.45
N SER A 7 -12.97 -0.42 -7.79
CA SER A 7 -12.62 -1.17 -9.00
C SER A 7 -13.08 -0.49 -10.28
N LEU A 8 -14.07 0.41 -10.18
CA LEU A 8 -14.49 1.28 -11.28
C LEU A 8 -13.56 2.50 -11.44
N MET A 9 -13.06 3.03 -10.33
CA MET A 9 -12.15 4.19 -10.33
C MET A 9 -10.72 3.82 -10.73
N ALA A 10 -10.22 2.64 -10.33
CA ALA A 10 -8.88 2.15 -10.65
C ALA A 10 -8.55 2.18 -12.16
N PRO A 11 -9.36 1.60 -13.07
CA PRO A 11 -9.07 1.60 -14.50
C PRO A 11 -9.02 3.03 -15.07
N PHE A 12 -9.84 3.95 -14.56
CA PHE A 12 -9.80 5.35 -14.97
C PHE A 12 -8.43 5.98 -14.69
N PHE A 13 -7.98 5.95 -13.43
CA PHE A 13 -6.74 6.62 -13.04
C PHE A 13 -5.51 5.94 -13.64
N ILE A 14 -5.50 4.61 -13.72
CA ILE A 14 -4.39 3.85 -14.31
C ILE A 14 -4.33 4.10 -15.82
N GLY A 15 -5.47 4.01 -16.50
CA GLY A 15 -5.53 4.26 -17.94
C GLY A 15 -5.15 5.70 -18.30
N MET A 16 -5.61 6.67 -17.50
CA MET A 16 -5.24 8.08 -17.65
C MET A 16 -3.75 8.32 -17.43
N ALA A 17 -3.19 7.82 -16.32
CA ALA A 17 -1.78 8.02 -15.98
C ALA A 17 -0.84 7.38 -17.02
N LEU A 18 -1.15 6.16 -17.48
CA LEU A 18 -0.35 5.50 -18.52
C LEU A 18 -0.47 6.24 -19.86
N ALA A 19 -1.67 6.67 -20.25
CA ALA A 19 -1.84 7.44 -21.49
C ALA A 19 -1.11 8.80 -21.46
N GLU A 20 -1.06 9.46 -20.29
CA GLU A 20 -0.27 10.68 -20.08
C GLU A 20 1.23 10.41 -20.27
N GLU A 21 1.76 9.34 -19.67
CA GLU A 21 3.13 8.89 -19.88
C GLU A 21 3.41 8.59 -21.37
N ARG A 22 2.45 7.98 -22.06
CA ARG A 22 2.53 7.65 -23.50
C ARG A 22 2.31 8.86 -24.41
N LYS A 23 2.03 10.05 -23.86
CA LYS A 23 1.77 11.33 -24.58
C LYS A 23 0.60 11.24 -25.55
N VAL A 24 -0.46 10.53 -25.17
CA VAL A 24 -1.74 10.50 -25.89
C VAL A 24 -2.86 11.06 -25.02
N ASP A 25 -4.09 11.11 -25.53
CA ASP A 25 -5.20 11.72 -24.78
C ASP A 25 -5.56 10.93 -23.51
N ALA A 26 -5.11 11.45 -22.37
CA ALA A 26 -5.24 10.79 -21.08
C ALA A 26 -6.70 10.66 -20.61
N LEU A 27 -7.51 11.71 -20.83
CA LEU A 27 -8.91 11.70 -20.42
C LEU A 27 -9.72 10.69 -21.25
N ALA A 28 -9.48 10.63 -22.56
CA ALA A 28 -10.13 9.66 -23.43
C ALA A 28 -9.77 8.22 -23.04
N ALA A 29 -8.48 7.93 -22.80
CA ALA A 29 -8.04 6.60 -22.37
C ALA A 29 -8.61 6.20 -21.00
N GLY A 30 -8.64 7.12 -20.03
CA GLY A 30 -9.23 6.88 -18.72
C GLY A 30 -10.73 6.59 -18.79
N LEU A 31 -11.51 7.42 -19.49
CA LEU A 31 -12.95 7.20 -19.68
C LEU A 31 -13.23 5.89 -20.44
N LEU A 32 -12.43 5.58 -21.45
CA LEU A 32 -12.55 4.34 -22.20
C LEU A 32 -12.22 3.11 -21.35
N SER A 33 -11.29 3.25 -20.40
CA SER A 33 -10.96 2.17 -19.45
C SER A 33 -12.13 1.86 -18.53
N VAL A 34 -12.89 2.87 -18.10
CA VAL A 34 -14.15 2.68 -17.36
C VAL A 34 -15.19 2.00 -18.24
N ALA A 35 -15.38 2.46 -19.48
CA ALA A 35 -16.34 1.86 -20.41
C ALA A 35 -16.00 0.38 -20.71
N ALA A 36 -14.72 0.07 -20.91
CA ALA A 36 -14.21 -1.28 -21.09
C ALA A 36 -14.43 -2.15 -19.86
N PHE A 37 -14.18 -1.61 -18.65
CA PHE A 37 -14.48 -2.28 -17.39
C PHE A 37 -15.96 -2.67 -17.34
N MET A 38 -16.85 -1.71 -17.56
CA MET A 38 -18.29 -1.97 -17.57
C MET A 38 -18.69 -2.98 -18.65
N THR A 39 -18.05 -2.95 -19.82
CA THR A 39 -18.35 -3.88 -20.93
C THR A 39 -18.10 -5.35 -20.55
N VAL A 40 -17.10 -5.62 -19.72
CA VAL A 40 -16.78 -6.98 -19.27
C VAL A 40 -17.46 -7.36 -17.94
N THR A 41 -18.12 -6.40 -17.30
CA THR A 41 -18.89 -6.62 -16.07
C THR A 41 -20.26 -7.23 -16.36
N PRO A 42 -20.69 -8.27 -15.64
CA PRO A 42 -22.04 -8.80 -15.76
C PRO A 42 -23.14 -7.78 -15.40
N TYR A 43 -24.17 -7.68 -16.25
CA TYR A 43 -25.39 -6.87 -16.06
C TYR A 43 -26.59 -7.73 -15.64
N SER A 44 -26.37 -8.66 -14.71
CA SER A 44 -27.43 -9.49 -14.14
C SER A 44 -27.26 -9.56 -12.62
N VAL A 45 -28.34 -9.21 -11.91
CA VAL A 45 -28.50 -9.48 -10.48
C VAL A 45 -29.81 -10.23 -10.31
N GLY A 46 -29.73 -11.55 -10.25
CA GLY A 46 -30.91 -12.40 -10.42
C GLY A 46 -31.53 -12.17 -11.80
N GLU A 47 -32.83 -11.88 -11.83
CA GLU A 47 -33.57 -11.58 -13.07
C GLU A 47 -33.47 -10.11 -13.51
N ALA A 48 -32.91 -9.23 -12.68
CA ALA A 48 -32.82 -7.80 -12.99
C ALA A 48 -31.62 -7.49 -13.89
N TYR A 49 -31.85 -6.65 -14.92
CA TYR A 49 -30.78 -6.06 -15.73
C TYR A 49 -30.10 -4.93 -14.96
N ALA A 50 -29.14 -5.29 -14.12
CA ALA A 50 -28.45 -4.39 -13.21
C ALA A 50 -27.01 -4.83 -12.99
N VAL A 51 -26.15 -3.90 -12.57
CA VAL A 51 -24.77 -4.19 -12.19
C VAL A 51 -24.74 -4.49 -10.70
N GLY A 52 -24.27 -5.68 -10.35
CA GLY A 52 -24.06 -6.06 -8.95
C GLY A 52 -23.01 -5.17 -8.29
N ALA A 53 -23.32 -4.65 -7.09
CA ALA A 53 -22.39 -3.81 -6.32
C ALA A 53 -21.07 -4.54 -5.98
N ASN A 54 -21.12 -5.87 -5.91
CA ASN A 54 -19.95 -6.73 -5.72
C ASN A 54 -18.89 -6.54 -6.82
N TRP A 55 -19.29 -6.24 -8.06
CA TRP A 55 -18.36 -6.04 -9.17
C TRP A 55 -17.60 -4.71 -9.10
N LEU A 56 -18.21 -3.68 -8.52
CA LEU A 56 -17.64 -2.32 -8.47
C LEU A 56 -16.76 -2.09 -7.23
N GLY A 57 -17.00 -2.85 -6.16
CA GLY A 57 -16.22 -2.81 -4.92
C GLY A 57 -14.81 -3.37 -5.07
N GLY A 58 -13.98 -3.18 -4.05
CA GLY A 58 -12.54 -3.44 -4.14
C GLY A 58 -12.09 -4.89 -4.37
N ALA A 59 -12.99 -5.89 -4.27
CA ALA A 59 -12.69 -7.28 -4.64
C ALA A 59 -12.22 -7.43 -6.10
N ASN A 60 -12.62 -6.53 -7.00
CA ASN A 60 -12.29 -6.60 -8.42
C ASN A 60 -11.22 -5.57 -8.84
N ILE A 61 -10.45 -5.04 -7.89
CA ILE A 61 -9.50 -3.95 -8.17
C ILE A 61 -8.39 -4.41 -9.11
N ILE A 62 -7.94 -5.67 -9.01
CA ILE A 62 -6.95 -6.27 -9.91
C ILE A 62 -7.49 -6.31 -11.36
N SER A 63 -8.78 -6.61 -11.54
CA SER A 63 -9.41 -6.51 -12.85
C SER A 63 -9.36 -5.07 -13.39
N GLY A 64 -9.66 -4.10 -12.53
CA GLY A 64 -9.56 -2.67 -12.86
C GLY A 64 -8.15 -2.24 -13.28
N ILE A 65 -7.13 -2.72 -12.56
CA ILE A 65 -5.72 -2.47 -12.89
C ILE A 65 -5.38 -3.00 -14.29
N ILE A 66 -5.70 -4.28 -14.55
CA ILE A 66 -5.40 -4.93 -15.84
C ILE A 66 -6.11 -4.20 -16.98
N ILE A 67 -7.40 -3.88 -16.81
CA ILE A 67 -8.19 -3.21 -17.83
C ILE A 67 -7.64 -1.81 -18.11
N GLY A 68 -7.30 -1.03 -17.09
CA GLY A 68 -6.69 0.30 -17.26
C GLY A 68 -5.39 0.25 -18.07
N LEU A 69 -4.50 -0.70 -17.75
CA LEU A 69 -3.23 -0.89 -18.48
C LEU A 69 -3.47 -1.31 -19.93
N VAL A 70 -4.30 -2.33 -20.16
CA VAL A 70 -4.58 -2.88 -21.50
C VAL A 70 -5.25 -1.83 -22.38
N VAL A 71 -6.25 -1.12 -21.86
CA VAL A 71 -6.99 -0.11 -22.63
C VAL A 71 -6.09 1.07 -23.00
N ALA A 72 -5.26 1.56 -22.08
CA ALA A 72 -4.34 2.64 -22.39
C ALA A 72 -3.29 2.25 -23.44
N GLU A 73 -2.75 1.03 -23.39
CA GLU A 73 -1.82 0.53 -24.41
C GLU A 73 -2.51 0.35 -25.77
N MET A 74 -3.70 -0.27 -25.80
CA MET A 74 -4.49 -0.39 -27.03
C MET A 74 -4.84 0.98 -27.62
N PHE A 75 -5.26 1.93 -26.78
CA PHE A 75 -5.59 3.28 -27.21
C PHE A 75 -4.36 3.98 -27.81
N THR A 76 -3.23 3.90 -27.11
CA THR A 76 -1.94 4.41 -27.58
C THR A 76 -1.54 3.82 -28.92
N PHE A 77 -1.68 2.50 -29.08
CA PHE A 77 -1.36 1.80 -30.31
C PHE A 77 -2.20 2.32 -31.50
N VAL A 78 -3.52 2.39 -31.35
CA VAL A 78 -4.44 2.86 -32.41
C VAL A 78 -4.16 4.32 -32.78
N VAL A 79 -3.97 5.19 -31.78
CA VAL A 79 -3.68 6.62 -31.99
C VAL A 79 -2.34 6.81 -32.71
N ARG A 80 -1.28 6.12 -32.28
CA ARG A 80 0.05 6.22 -32.92
C ARG A 80 0.06 5.70 -34.35
N ARG A 81 -0.84 4.78 -34.70
CA ARG A 81 -1.01 4.31 -36.08
C ARG A 81 -1.82 5.25 -36.96
N ASN A 82 -2.26 6.39 -36.42
CA ASN A 82 -3.14 7.36 -37.08
C ASN A 82 -4.50 6.76 -37.50
N TRP A 83 -4.97 5.73 -36.79
CA TRP A 83 -6.32 5.18 -36.98
C TRP A 83 -7.34 6.03 -36.19
N VAL A 84 -7.40 7.32 -36.53
CA VAL A 84 -8.21 8.32 -35.84
C VAL A 84 -8.87 9.23 -36.88
N ILE A 85 -10.02 9.78 -36.52
CA ILE A 85 -10.69 10.78 -37.36
C ILE A 85 -10.05 12.14 -37.07
N LYS A 86 -9.35 12.70 -38.07
CA LYS A 86 -8.75 14.02 -37.97
C LYS A 86 -9.72 15.07 -38.49
N LEU A 87 -10.01 16.07 -37.68
CA LEU A 87 -10.81 17.23 -38.08
C LEU A 87 -9.90 18.43 -38.42
N PRO A 88 -10.35 19.37 -39.26
CA PRO A 88 -9.60 20.59 -39.55
C PRO A 88 -9.34 21.44 -38.31
N ASP A 89 -8.28 22.26 -38.34
CA ASP A 89 -7.88 23.15 -37.23
C ASP A 89 -8.96 24.19 -36.87
N SER A 90 -9.91 24.46 -37.76
CA SER A 90 -11.05 25.35 -37.51
C SER A 90 -12.09 24.75 -36.54
N VAL A 91 -11.98 23.47 -36.20
CA VAL A 91 -12.92 22.78 -35.30
C VAL A 91 -12.44 22.89 -33.85
N PRO A 92 -13.32 23.23 -32.88
CA PRO A 92 -12.95 23.31 -31.47
C PRO A 92 -12.26 22.03 -30.94
N ALA A 93 -11.24 22.21 -30.10
CA ALA A 93 -10.41 21.11 -29.59
C ALA A 93 -11.21 20.01 -28.87
N SER A 94 -12.28 20.36 -28.16
CA SER A 94 -13.16 19.39 -27.48
C SER A 94 -13.88 18.46 -28.45
N VAL A 95 -14.28 18.96 -29.63
CA VAL A 95 -14.92 18.17 -30.68
C VAL A 95 -13.87 17.30 -31.37
N SER A 96 -12.72 17.87 -31.74
CA SER A 96 -11.62 17.11 -32.36
C SER A 96 -11.16 15.93 -31.49
N ARG A 97 -11.03 16.14 -30.17
CA ARG A 97 -10.72 15.09 -29.19
C ARG A 97 -11.74 13.95 -29.21
N SER A 98 -13.03 14.28 -29.22
CA SER A 98 -14.11 13.28 -29.21
C SER A 98 -14.11 12.41 -30.47
N PHE A 99 -13.88 13.01 -31.64
CA PHE A 99 -13.79 12.27 -32.91
C PHE A 99 -12.49 11.45 -33.03
N SER A 100 -11.38 11.97 -32.51
CA SER A 100 -10.09 11.26 -32.48
C SER A 100 -10.16 9.99 -31.63
N ALA A 101 -10.99 9.98 -30.57
CA ALA A 101 -11.21 8.82 -29.72
C ALA A 101 -12.23 7.81 -30.26
N LEU A 102 -12.99 8.14 -31.32
CA LEU A 102 -14.11 7.31 -31.80
C LEU A 102 -13.66 5.95 -32.33
N ILE A 103 -12.68 5.93 -33.24
CA ILE A 103 -12.13 4.68 -33.81
C ILE A 103 -11.42 3.84 -32.74
N PRO A 104 -10.52 4.40 -31.91
CA PRO A 104 -9.96 3.67 -30.77
C PRO A 104 -11.03 3.08 -29.86
N GLY A 105 -12.05 3.87 -29.51
CA GLY A 105 -13.15 3.45 -28.65
C GLY A 105 -13.93 2.28 -29.24
N PHE A 106 -14.32 2.37 -30.52
CA PHE A 106 -15.02 1.30 -31.21
C PHE A 106 -14.22 0.00 -31.22
N ILE A 107 -12.93 0.05 -31.56
CA ILE A 107 -12.07 -1.14 -31.62
C ILE A 107 -11.95 -1.78 -30.23
N ILE A 108 -11.61 -0.97 -29.22
CA ILE A 108 -11.38 -1.45 -27.85
C ILE A 108 -12.65 -2.06 -27.27
N LEU A 109 -13.78 -1.36 -27.34
CA LEU A 109 -15.04 -1.85 -26.78
C LEU A 109 -15.57 -3.08 -27.54
N SER A 110 -15.34 -3.16 -28.86
CA SER A 110 -15.68 -4.36 -29.63
C SER A 110 -14.86 -5.57 -29.18
N ILE A 111 -13.54 -5.40 -28.97
CA ILE A 111 -12.67 -6.46 -28.45
C ILE A 111 -13.11 -6.89 -27.05
N MET A 112 -13.35 -5.94 -26.15
CA MET A 112 -13.83 -6.22 -24.79
C MET A 112 -15.20 -6.90 -24.80
N GLY A 113 -16.11 -6.48 -25.68
CA GLY A 113 -17.42 -7.09 -25.85
C GLY A 113 -17.35 -8.52 -26.38
N ILE A 114 -16.45 -8.80 -27.34
CA ILE A 114 -16.19 -10.16 -27.82
C ILE A 114 -15.64 -11.04 -26.71
N ILE A 115 -14.71 -10.52 -25.89
CA ILE A 115 -14.18 -11.24 -24.72
C ILE A 115 -15.30 -11.55 -23.73
N ALA A 116 -16.12 -10.55 -23.38
CA ALA A 116 -17.23 -10.71 -22.45
C ALA A 116 -18.25 -11.75 -22.96
N TRP A 117 -18.63 -11.66 -24.24
CA TRP A 117 -19.51 -12.63 -24.88
C TRP A 117 -18.92 -14.04 -24.86
N ALA A 118 -17.66 -14.19 -25.25
CA ALA A 118 -17.00 -15.50 -25.27
C ALA A 118 -16.97 -16.13 -23.87
N LEU A 119 -16.54 -15.38 -22.85
CA LEU A 119 -16.49 -15.87 -21.47
C LEU A 119 -17.87 -16.24 -20.92
N SER A 120 -18.90 -15.45 -21.25
CA SER A 120 -20.29 -15.73 -20.86
C SER A 120 -20.79 -17.07 -21.42
N ASN A 121 -20.43 -17.41 -22.67
CA ASN A 121 -20.77 -18.72 -23.26
C ASN A 121 -20.10 -19.90 -22.53
N TYR A 122 -18.97 -19.67 -21.85
CA TYR A 122 -18.32 -20.66 -20.98
C TYR A 122 -18.80 -20.61 -19.52
N GLY A 123 -19.85 -19.83 -19.22
CA GLY A 123 -20.40 -19.69 -17.87
C GLY A 123 -19.54 -18.87 -16.92
N SER A 124 -18.65 -18.03 -17.44
CA SER A 124 -17.75 -17.18 -16.65
C SER A 124 -17.80 -15.71 -17.11
N ASN A 125 -17.02 -14.86 -16.46
CA ASN A 125 -16.83 -13.46 -16.84
C ASN A 125 -15.39 -13.04 -16.54
N PHE A 126 -14.97 -11.90 -17.09
CA PHE A 126 -13.58 -11.44 -16.97
C PHE A 126 -13.12 -11.34 -15.52
N HIS A 127 -13.95 -10.75 -14.65
CA HIS A 127 -13.62 -10.57 -13.25
C HIS A 127 -13.44 -11.90 -12.52
N GLN A 128 -14.31 -12.88 -12.80
CA GLN A 128 -14.20 -14.21 -12.23
C GLN A 128 -12.91 -14.92 -12.67
N ILE A 129 -12.54 -14.82 -13.95
CA ILE A 129 -11.28 -15.38 -14.45
C ILE A 129 -10.09 -14.76 -13.73
N ILE A 130 -10.06 -13.43 -13.56
CA ILE A 130 -8.98 -12.76 -12.81
C ILE A 130 -8.96 -13.20 -11.35
N MET A 131 -10.13 -13.33 -10.72
CA MET A 131 -10.25 -13.81 -9.35
C MET A 131 -9.65 -15.21 -9.18
N ASP A 132 -10.00 -16.13 -10.08
CA ASP A 132 -9.62 -17.53 -9.98
C ASP A 132 -8.14 -17.76 -10.36
N THR A 133 -7.63 -17.00 -11.33
CA THR A 133 -6.27 -17.21 -11.89
C THR A 133 -5.21 -16.33 -11.28
N ILE A 134 -5.57 -15.17 -10.71
CA ILE A 134 -4.61 -14.20 -10.16
C ILE A 134 -4.89 -13.93 -8.69
N SER A 135 -6.08 -13.41 -8.34
CA SER A 135 -6.34 -12.96 -6.96
C SER A 135 -6.24 -14.11 -5.96
N THR A 136 -6.87 -15.25 -6.24
CA THR A 136 -6.90 -16.41 -5.33
C THR A 136 -5.53 -17.07 -5.16
N PRO A 137 -4.75 -17.37 -6.22
CA PRO A 137 -3.39 -17.87 -6.05
C PRO A 137 -2.50 -16.87 -5.31
N LEU A 138 -2.64 -15.58 -5.58
CA LEU A 138 -1.85 -14.56 -4.91
C LEU A 138 -2.16 -14.46 -3.42
N ALA A 139 -3.44 -14.51 -3.05
CA ALA A 139 -3.88 -14.61 -1.66
C ALA A 139 -3.26 -15.80 -0.91
N SER A 140 -3.08 -16.95 -1.58
CA SER A 140 -2.41 -18.10 -0.98
C SER A 140 -0.94 -17.84 -0.62
N LEU A 141 -0.30 -16.87 -1.28
CA LEU A 141 1.06 -16.41 -1.00
C LEU A 141 1.12 -15.31 0.08
N GLY A 142 0.01 -15.06 0.79
CA GLY A 142 -0.14 -14.03 1.82
C GLY A 142 1.06 -13.90 2.74
N SER A 143 1.50 -15.03 3.31
CA SER A 143 2.62 -15.04 4.25
C SER A 143 3.96 -14.69 3.60
N VAL A 144 4.21 -15.15 2.37
CA VAL A 144 5.46 -14.85 1.65
C VAL A 144 5.53 -13.36 1.33
N VAL A 145 4.45 -12.80 0.79
CA VAL A 145 4.37 -11.37 0.46
C VAL A 145 4.50 -10.51 1.73
N GLY A 146 3.78 -10.88 2.78
CA GLY A 146 3.80 -10.17 4.05
C GLY A 146 5.18 -10.13 4.71
N TRP A 147 5.83 -11.28 4.85
CA TRP A 147 7.19 -11.34 5.40
C TRP A 147 8.22 -10.65 4.51
N ALA A 148 8.13 -10.80 3.18
CA ALA A 148 8.98 -10.08 2.25
C ALA A 148 8.83 -8.58 2.46
N TYR A 149 7.60 -8.06 2.55
CA TYR A 149 7.36 -6.64 2.77
C TYR A 149 7.93 -6.17 4.13
N VAL A 150 7.68 -6.90 5.21
CA VAL A 150 8.19 -6.59 6.57
C VAL A 150 9.73 -6.57 6.63
N ILE A 151 10.42 -7.43 5.88
CA ILE A 151 11.89 -7.52 5.89
C ILE A 151 12.52 -6.52 4.93
N PHE A 152 12.00 -6.42 3.70
CA PHE A 152 12.64 -5.62 2.65
C PHE A 152 12.40 -4.12 2.81
N VAL A 153 11.28 -3.67 3.40
CA VAL A 153 11.07 -2.24 3.66
C VAL A 153 12.19 -1.62 4.52
N PRO A 154 12.49 -2.11 5.73
CA PRO A 154 13.57 -1.56 6.54
C PRO A 154 14.93 -1.88 5.94
N LEU A 155 15.10 -3.00 5.22
CA LEU A 155 16.37 -3.33 4.55
C LEU A 155 16.72 -2.32 3.46
N LEU A 156 15.76 -1.94 2.62
CA LEU A 156 15.96 -0.93 1.59
C LEU A 156 16.27 0.44 2.22
N TRP A 157 15.57 0.79 3.29
CA TRP A 157 15.83 2.03 4.03
C TRP A 157 17.22 2.07 4.64
N PHE A 158 17.75 0.94 5.10
CA PHE A 158 19.13 0.87 5.57
C PHE A 158 20.15 1.26 4.49
N PHE A 159 19.85 0.97 3.22
CA PHE A 159 20.65 1.40 2.06
C PHE A 159 20.24 2.78 1.49
N GLY A 160 19.36 3.53 2.19
CA GLY A 160 18.90 4.85 1.76
C GLY A 160 17.83 4.83 0.66
N ILE A 161 17.27 3.66 0.33
CA ILE A 161 16.16 3.53 -0.61
C ILE A 161 14.86 3.53 0.19
N HIS A 162 13.92 4.40 -0.16
CA HIS A 162 12.63 4.46 0.52
C HIS A 162 11.84 3.15 0.32
N GLY A 163 11.85 2.26 1.32
CA GLY A 163 11.36 0.88 1.18
C GLY A 163 9.90 0.76 0.74
N SER A 164 8.98 1.49 1.38
CA SER A 164 7.55 1.45 1.01
C SER A 164 7.29 1.96 -0.41
N LEU A 165 8.05 2.95 -0.87
CA LEU A 165 7.94 3.49 -2.23
C LEU A 165 8.48 2.47 -3.24
N ALA A 166 9.64 1.88 -2.95
CA ALA A 166 10.23 0.83 -3.79
C ALA A 166 9.34 -0.41 -3.92
N LEU A 167 8.55 -0.72 -2.88
CA LEU A 167 7.62 -1.86 -2.85
C LEU A 167 6.15 -1.47 -3.07
N THR A 168 5.89 -0.29 -3.65
CA THR A 168 4.53 0.20 -3.90
C THR A 168 3.70 -0.77 -4.76
N ALA A 169 4.32 -1.52 -5.66
CA ALA A 169 3.62 -2.53 -6.45
C ALA A 169 3.04 -3.67 -5.59
N LEU A 170 3.74 -4.09 -4.54
CA LEU A 170 3.22 -5.08 -3.57
C LEU A 170 2.10 -4.48 -2.73
N ASP A 171 2.27 -3.25 -2.26
CA ASP A 171 1.25 -2.56 -1.47
C ASP A 171 -0.05 -2.39 -2.28
N SER A 172 0.00 -1.61 -3.35
CA SER A 172 -1.18 -1.23 -4.16
C SER A 172 -1.76 -2.37 -5.00
N GLY A 173 -0.91 -3.30 -5.46
CA GLY A 173 -1.32 -4.40 -6.34
C GLY A 173 -1.74 -5.67 -5.61
N ILE A 174 -1.39 -5.81 -4.32
CA ILE A 174 -1.62 -7.05 -3.57
C ILE A 174 -2.23 -6.79 -2.20
N MET A 175 -1.52 -6.06 -1.34
CA MET A 175 -1.88 -5.94 0.08
C MET A 175 -3.07 -5.02 0.33
N THR A 176 -3.22 -3.97 -0.46
CA THR A 176 -4.39 -3.09 -0.46
C THR A 176 -5.63 -3.82 -0.99
N PRO A 177 -5.58 -4.55 -2.13
CA PRO A 177 -6.65 -5.44 -2.56
C PRO A 177 -7.12 -6.41 -1.45
N TRP A 178 -6.20 -7.05 -0.72
CA TRP A 178 -6.55 -7.89 0.42
C TRP A 178 -7.31 -7.15 1.53
N ALA A 179 -6.93 -5.90 1.83
CA ALA A 179 -7.66 -5.07 2.79
C ALA A 179 -9.10 -4.82 2.31
N LEU A 180 -9.28 -4.57 1.01
CA LEU A 180 -10.59 -4.33 0.41
C LEU A 180 -11.45 -5.59 0.39
N GLU A 181 -10.85 -6.75 0.13
CA GLU A 181 -11.53 -8.04 0.26
C GLU A 181 -12.04 -8.26 1.69
N ASN A 182 -11.20 -8.01 2.71
CA ASN A 182 -11.63 -8.10 4.11
C ASN A 182 -12.81 -7.16 4.43
N ILE A 183 -12.74 -5.91 3.97
CA ILE A 183 -13.85 -4.95 4.13
C ILE A 183 -15.11 -5.47 3.45
N SER A 184 -15.00 -6.02 2.24
CA SER A 184 -16.15 -6.54 1.50
C SER A 184 -16.81 -7.72 2.21
N ILE A 185 -16.01 -8.63 2.77
CA ILE A 185 -16.49 -9.74 3.60
C ILE A 185 -17.21 -9.19 4.83
N TYR A 186 -16.58 -8.28 5.57
CA TYR A 186 -17.20 -7.68 6.74
C TYR A 186 -18.54 -6.99 6.42
N GLN A 187 -18.60 -6.22 5.34
CA GLN A 187 -19.82 -5.54 4.90
C GLN A 187 -20.92 -6.51 4.48
N GLN A 188 -20.56 -7.61 3.81
CA GLN A 188 -21.52 -8.62 3.37
C GLN A 188 -22.16 -9.37 4.55
N TYR A 189 -21.38 -9.69 5.58
CA TYR A 189 -21.83 -10.51 6.70
C TYR A 189 -22.22 -9.70 7.94
N GLY A 190 -21.90 -8.41 7.99
CA GLY A 190 -22.26 -7.49 9.07
C GLY A 190 -21.40 -7.60 10.33
N SER A 191 -20.70 -8.72 10.53
CA SER A 191 -19.73 -8.91 11.62
C SER A 191 -18.62 -9.88 11.21
N VAL A 192 -17.52 -9.86 11.96
CA VAL A 192 -16.43 -10.85 11.81
C VAL A 192 -16.93 -12.24 12.16
N ASP A 193 -17.66 -12.38 13.28
CA ASP A 193 -18.16 -13.69 13.75
C ASP A 193 -19.09 -14.35 12.73
N ALA A 194 -20.05 -13.59 12.17
CA ALA A 194 -20.96 -14.11 11.15
C ALA A 194 -20.23 -14.52 9.86
N ALA A 195 -19.16 -13.81 9.48
CA ALA A 195 -18.33 -14.17 8.35
C ALA A 195 -17.55 -15.48 8.60
N LEU A 196 -16.98 -15.64 9.79
CA LEU A 196 -16.26 -16.85 10.19
C LEU A 196 -17.21 -18.06 10.27
N GLU A 197 -18.41 -17.90 10.85
CA GLU A 197 -19.45 -18.94 10.88
C GLU A 197 -19.89 -19.36 9.47
N ALA A 198 -19.88 -18.44 8.51
CA ALA A 198 -20.14 -18.71 7.11
C ALA A 198 -18.93 -19.28 6.35
N GLY A 199 -17.85 -19.63 7.04
CA GLY A 199 -16.64 -20.23 6.46
C GLY A 199 -15.76 -19.25 5.67
N LYS A 200 -15.91 -17.94 5.88
CA LYS A 200 -15.04 -16.93 5.26
C LYS A 200 -13.77 -16.73 6.07
N THR A 201 -12.70 -16.36 5.38
CA THR A 201 -11.39 -16.07 5.96
C THR A 201 -10.99 -14.64 5.63
N PHE A 202 -10.17 -14.05 6.50
CA PHE A 202 -9.65 -12.70 6.30
C PHE A 202 -8.13 -12.75 6.06
N HIS A 203 -7.65 -11.84 5.23
CA HIS A 203 -6.23 -11.67 4.94
C HIS A 203 -5.56 -10.89 6.06
N ILE A 204 -4.71 -11.57 6.84
CA ILE A 204 -3.91 -10.92 7.88
C ILE A 204 -2.83 -9.98 7.31
N TRP A 205 -2.26 -10.32 6.14
CA TRP A 205 -1.19 -9.54 5.52
C TRP A 205 -1.68 -8.35 4.70
N ALA A 206 -2.90 -7.87 4.96
CA ALA A 206 -3.43 -6.64 4.39
C ALA A 206 -2.63 -5.42 4.87
N LYS A 207 -2.42 -4.42 4.00
CA LYS A 207 -1.55 -3.27 4.31
C LYS A 207 -1.87 -2.56 5.63
N PRO A 208 -3.14 -2.26 5.97
CA PRO A 208 -3.47 -1.57 7.23
C PRO A 208 -3.12 -2.39 8.47
N MET A 209 -2.97 -3.72 8.38
CA MET A 209 -2.47 -4.54 9.49
C MET A 209 -1.02 -4.18 9.81
N LEU A 210 -0.16 -4.06 8.78
CA LEU A 210 1.24 -3.69 8.98
C LEU A 210 1.36 -2.27 9.54
N ASP A 211 0.58 -1.32 9.02
CA ASP A 211 0.57 0.06 9.50
C ASP A 211 0.04 0.19 10.94
N SER A 212 -0.86 -0.70 11.35
CA SER A 212 -1.49 -0.64 12.67
C SER A 212 -0.62 -1.22 13.79
N TYR A 213 0.22 -2.21 13.48
CA TYR A 213 0.90 -3.00 14.51
C TYR A 213 2.42 -3.13 14.32
N ILE A 214 2.94 -2.96 13.11
CA ILE A 214 4.33 -3.29 12.77
C ILE A 214 5.13 -2.03 12.44
N PHE A 215 4.57 -1.09 11.69
CA PHE A 215 5.25 0.14 11.26
C PHE A 215 5.03 1.29 12.21
N LEU A 216 5.13 1.01 13.51
CA LEU A 216 4.78 1.95 14.57
C LEU A 216 5.75 3.13 14.60
N GLY A 217 5.30 4.25 14.07
CA GLY A 217 6.15 5.42 13.86
C GLY A 217 6.97 5.40 12.58
N GLY A 218 6.61 4.57 11.60
CA GLY A 218 7.25 4.42 10.30
C GLY A 218 8.04 3.12 10.12
N SER A 219 8.92 3.12 9.11
CA SER A 219 9.83 2.00 8.83
C SER A 219 10.82 1.81 9.99
N GLY A 220 11.07 0.56 10.38
CA GLY A 220 11.81 0.20 11.58
C GLY A 220 11.09 0.48 12.90
N ALA A 221 9.77 0.72 12.94
CA ALA A 221 9.05 1.02 14.18
C ALA A 221 9.71 2.18 14.99
N THR A 222 10.07 3.24 14.28
CA THR A 222 10.96 4.31 14.74
C THR A 222 10.40 5.18 15.86
N LEU A 223 9.08 5.14 16.14
CA LEU A 223 8.57 5.77 17.36
C LEU A 223 9.11 5.07 18.61
N GLY A 224 9.32 3.76 18.56
CA GLY A 224 9.99 3.01 19.62
C GLY A 224 11.43 3.47 19.84
N LEU A 225 12.16 3.79 18.76
CA LEU A 225 13.49 4.38 18.84
C LEU A 225 13.48 5.78 19.47
N ILE A 226 12.55 6.65 19.06
CA ILE A 226 12.39 8.00 19.63
C ILE A 226 12.16 7.91 21.15
N ILE A 227 11.28 7.01 21.59
CA ILE A 227 11.02 6.79 23.02
C ILE A 227 12.28 6.23 23.72
N ALA A 228 12.97 5.25 23.12
CA ALA A 228 14.20 4.69 23.66
C ALA A 228 15.30 5.75 23.85
N ILE A 229 15.42 6.71 22.92
CA ILE A 229 16.34 7.85 23.03
C ILE A 229 15.99 8.71 24.24
N PHE A 230 14.71 9.04 24.44
CA PHE A 230 14.33 9.84 25.60
C PHE A 230 14.59 9.15 26.94
N LEU A 231 14.48 7.81 26.98
CA LEU A 231 14.71 7.00 28.17
C LEU A 231 16.19 6.77 28.48
N ALA A 232 17.01 6.46 27.48
CA ALA A 232 18.39 6.01 27.68
C ALA A 232 19.48 7.02 27.27
N SER A 233 19.23 7.89 26.29
CA SER A 233 20.27 8.83 25.84
C SER A 233 20.30 10.08 26.72
N ARG A 234 21.52 10.46 27.10
CA ARG A 234 21.85 11.73 27.76
C ARG A 234 22.51 12.74 26.82
N ARG A 235 22.84 12.34 25.58
CA ARG A 235 23.50 13.22 24.61
C ARG A 235 22.53 14.26 24.05
N ALA A 236 22.98 15.51 23.92
CA ALA A 236 22.13 16.62 23.51
C ALA A 236 21.67 16.50 22.04
N ASP A 237 22.56 16.08 21.16
CA ASP A 237 22.31 15.83 19.73
C ASP A 237 21.19 14.80 19.51
N TYR A 238 21.31 13.61 20.10
CA TYR A 238 20.30 12.55 19.99
C TYR A 238 18.94 12.99 20.51
N ARG A 239 18.91 13.64 21.68
CA ARG A 239 17.66 14.12 22.29
C ARG A 239 17.02 15.25 21.48
N GLN A 240 17.82 16.13 20.88
CA GLN A 240 17.33 17.21 20.04
C GLN A 240 16.68 16.66 18.76
N VAL A 241 17.33 15.71 18.09
CA VAL A 241 16.77 15.04 16.91
C VAL A 241 15.48 14.31 17.28
N ALA A 242 15.47 13.53 18.36
CA ALA A 242 14.26 12.85 18.83
C ALA A 242 13.11 13.82 19.15
N LYS A 243 13.40 14.98 19.72
CA LYS A 243 12.40 16.04 20.00
C LYS A 243 11.81 16.62 18.71
N LEU A 244 12.63 16.84 17.69
CA LEU A 244 12.19 17.36 16.39
C LEU A 244 11.41 16.30 15.59
N ALA A 245 11.78 15.02 15.71
CA ALA A 245 11.15 13.92 14.98
C ALA A 245 9.89 13.37 15.67
N LEU A 246 9.67 13.64 16.96
CA LEU A 246 8.52 13.10 17.70
C LEU A 246 7.16 13.46 17.08
N PRO A 247 6.87 14.73 16.69
CA PRO A 247 5.58 15.06 16.08
C PRO A 247 5.29 14.25 14.82
N SER A 248 6.26 14.16 13.90
CA SER A 248 6.09 13.36 12.68
C SER A 248 6.01 11.86 12.99
N GLY A 249 6.82 11.38 13.94
CA GLY A 249 6.83 9.98 14.37
C GLY A 249 5.51 9.52 14.99
N ILE A 250 4.78 10.40 15.69
CA ILE A 250 3.42 10.08 16.18
C ILE A 250 2.50 9.75 15.01
N PHE A 251 2.59 10.51 13.92
CA PHE A 251 1.83 10.31 12.67
C PHE A 251 2.56 9.38 11.66
N GLN A 252 3.42 8.50 12.17
CA GLN A 252 4.11 7.45 11.40
C GLN A 252 5.11 7.92 10.32
N ILE A 253 5.44 9.21 10.30
CA ILE A 253 6.42 9.82 9.38
C ILE A 253 7.79 9.84 10.07
N ASN A 254 8.78 9.16 9.47
CA ASN A 254 10.04 8.86 10.14
C ASN A 254 11.30 9.39 9.46
N GLU A 255 11.18 10.09 8.35
CA GLU A 255 12.29 10.74 7.65
C GLU A 255 13.10 11.64 8.59
N PRO A 256 12.49 12.44 9.50
CA PRO A 256 13.27 13.27 10.42
C PRO A 256 14.18 12.49 11.36
N ILE A 257 13.80 11.27 11.80
CA ILE A 257 14.67 10.45 12.65
C ILE A 257 15.66 9.61 11.83
N LEU A 258 15.27 9.13 10.65
CA LEU A 258 16.14 8.38 9.74
C LEU A 258 17.30 9.20 9.19
N PHE A 259 17.05 10.47 8.86
CA PHE A 259 18.08 11.39 8.36
C PHE A 259 18.74 12.21 9.47
N GLY A 260 18.04 12.41 10.60
CA GLY A 260 18.58 13.17 11.73
C GLY A 260 19.56 12.37 12.59
N LEU A 261 19.49 11.04 12.58
CA LEU A 261 20.48 10.15 13.18
C LEU A 261 21.14 9.30 12.10
N PRO A 262 22.39 8.86 12.29
CA PRO A 262 23.03 7.92 11.39
C PRO A 262 22.37 6.54 11.59
N ILE A 263 21.16 6.32 11.07
CA ILE A 263 20.49 5.01 11.05
C ILE A 263 20.82 4.32 9.72
N ILE A 264 20.76 5.10 8.64
CA ILE A 264 21.14 4.67 7.30
C ILE A 264 22.62 4.29 7.30
N MET A 265 22.93 3.09 6.78
CA MET A 265 24.26 2.52 6.71
C MET A 265 25.03 2.43 8.05
N ASN A 266 24.36 2.55 9.20
CA ASN A 266 25.00 2.37 10.51
C ASN A 266 24.88 0.92 11.01
N PRO A 267 26.00 0.17 11.13
CA PRO A 267 25.98 -1.22 11.55
C PRO A 267 25.41 -1.47 12.95
N VAL A 268 25.56 -0.51 13.88
CA VAL A 268 24.99 -0.61 15.24
C VAL A 268 23.47 -0.55 15.18
N MET A 269 22.93 0.36 14.37
CA MET A 269 21.49 0.54 14.22
C MET A 269 20.86 -0.46 13.24
N PHE A 270 21.64 -1.11 12.39
CA PHE A 270 21.17 -2.14 11.47
C PHE A 270 20.37 -3.24 12.18
N ILE A 271 20.94 -3.80 13.25
CA ILE A 271 20.35 -4.93 13.97
C ILE A 271 18.94 -4.60 14.50
N PRO A 272 18.75 -3.57 15.35
CA PRO A 272 17.42 -3.26 15.86
C PRO A 272 16.47 -2.77 14.77
N PHE A 273 16.97 -2.04 13.76
CA PHE A 273 16.15 -1.48 12.68
C PHE A 273 15.53 -2.55 11.78
N ILE A 274 16.29 -3.60 11.45
CA ILE A 274 15.80 -4.71 10.64
C ILE A 274 15.01 -5.72 11.47
N LEU A 275 15.43 -6.03 12.70
CA LEU A 275 14.83 -7.11 13.50
C LEU A 275 13.52 -6.71 14.20
N VAL A 276 13.33 -5.43 14.52
CA VAL A 276 12.16 -5.00 15.29
C VAL A 276 10.85 -5.36 14.58
N GLN A 277 10.73 -5.06 13.29
CA GLN A 277 9.48 -5.28 12.56
C GLN A 277 9.12 -6.77 12.41
N PRO A 278 10.05 -7.69 12.10
CA PRO A 278 9.78 -9.12 12.17
C PRO A 278 9.28 -9.60 13.54
N ILE A 279 9.83 -9.07 14.64
CA ILE A 279 9.38 -9.43 15.99
C ILE A 279 7.97 -8.91 16.24
N LEU A 280 7.68 -7.66 15.88
CA LEU A 280 6.33 -7.09 16.00
C LEU A 280 5.32 -7.86 15.15
N ALA A 281 5.71 -8.26 13.94
CA ALA A 281 4.89 -9.08 13.05
C ALA A 281 4.57 -10.43 13.68
N ALA A 282 5.55 -11.12 14.28
CA ALA A 282 5.33 -12.37 14.99
C ALA A 282 4.34 -12.21 16.15
N ILE A 283 4.47 -11.15 16.95
CA ILE A 283 3.53 -10.86 18.05
C ILE A 283 2.12 -10.62 17.51
N THR A 284 1.98 -9.84 16.43
CA THR A 284 0.68 -9.57 15.80
C THR A 284 0.04 -10.84 15.23
N LEU A 285 0.81 -11.70 14.57
CA LEU A 285 0.33 -12.99 14.08
C LEU A 285 -0.17 -13.86 15.24
N VAL A 286 0.59 -13.97 16.32
CA VAL A 286 0.17 -14.73 17.51
C VAL A 286 -1.12 -14.14 18.11
N ALA A 287 -1.19 -12.82 18.29
CA ALA A 287 -2.39 -12.16 18.81
C ALA A 287 -3.62 -12.40 17.92
N TYR A 288 -3.45 -12.39 16.61
CA TYR A 288 -4.53 -12.65 15.66
C TYR A 288 -4.99 -14.10 15.69
N TYR A 289 -4.06 -15.07 15.60
CA TYR A 289 -4.43 -16.49 15.56
C TYR A 289 -4.96 -17.01 16.90
N LEU A 290 -4.63 -16.36 18.02
CA LEU A 290 -5.24 -16.62 19.33
C LEU A 290 -6.61 -15.94 19.50
N GLY A 291 -7.08 -15.16 18.52
CA GLY A 291 -8.35 -14.43 18.60
C GLY A 291 -8.34 -13.23 19.54
N ILE A 292 -7.17 -12.73 19.93
CA ILE A 292 -7.03 -11.55 20.80
C ILE A 292 -7.39 -10.27 20.02
N ILE A 293 -7.00 -10.20 18.76
CA ILE A 293 -7.32 -9.09 17.86
C ILE A 293 -8.13 -9.58 16.66
N PRO A 294 -9.16 -8.83 16.24
CA PRO A 294 -9.94 -9.18 15.06
C PRO A 294 -9.17 -8.81 13.77
N PRO A 295 -9.62 -9.27 12.59
CA PRO A 295 -9.12 -8.81 11.31
C PRO A 295 -9.38 -7.33 11.07
N ILE A 296 -8.65 -6.79 10.09
CA ILE A 296 -8.88 -5.46 9.57
C ILE A 296 -10.20 -5.45 8.78
N THR A 297 -11.08 -4.52 9.11
CA THR A 297 -12.42 -4.33 8.52
C THR A 297 -12.65 -2.91 8.01
N ASN A 298 -11.67 -2.01 8.19
CA ASN A 298 -11.67 -0.63 7.67
C ASN A 298 -10.27 -0.26 7.17
N ILE A 299 -10.18 0.83 6.39
CA ILE A 299 -8.91 1.45 5.98
C ILE A 299 -8.88 2.88 6.52
N ALA A 300 -8.21 3.08 7.64
CA ALA A 300 -7.82 4.37 8.16
C ALA A 300 -6.52 4.85 7.47
N PRO A 301 -6.28 6.17 7.41
CA PRO A 301 -5.01 6.70 6.91
C PRO A 301 -3.82 6.09 7.67
N TRP A 302 -2.76 5.68 6.96
CA TRP A 302 -1.54 5.13 7.58
C TRP A 302 -0.84 6.11 8.52
N THR A 303 -1.12 7.41 8.39
CA THR A 303 -0.64 8.46 9.28
C THR A 303 -1.41 8.53 10.61
N MET A 304 -2.41 7.67 10.84
CA MET A 304 -3.11 7.62 12.12
C MET A 304 -2.13 7.44 13.28
N PRO A 305 -2.28 8.18 14.39
CA PRO A 305 -1.43 8.03 15.56
C PRO A 305 -1.30 6.58 16.00
N THR A 306 -0.09 6.18 16.41
CA THR A 306 0.22 4.81 16.84
C THR A 306 -0.83 4.29 17.83
N GLY A 307 -1.41 3.13 17.51
CA GLY A 307 -2.50 2.52 18.27
C GLY A 307 -3.91 2.87 17.77
N LEU A 308 -4.18 4.14 17.42
CA LEU A 308 -5.51 4.53 16.92
C LEU A 308 -5.81 3.89 15.55
N GLY A 309 -4.79 3.73 14.71
CA GLY A 309 -4.90 2.98 13.46
C GLY A 309 -5.45 1.57 13.70
N ALA A 310 -4.90 0.85 14.67
CA ALA A 310 -5.35 -0.50 15.04
C ALA A 310 -6.82 -0.50 15.50
N PHE A 311 -7.20 0.44 16.38
CA PHE A 311 -8.58 0.59 16.86
C PHE A 311 -9.57 0.80 15.71
N PHE A 312 -9.35 1.78 14.84
CA PHE A 312 -10.29 2.10 13.77
C PHE A 312 -10.31 1.04 12.66
N ASN A 313 -9.14 0.51 12.29
CA ASN A 313 -9.03 -0.52 11.27
C ASN A 313 -9.71 -1.83 11.68
N THR A 314 -9.90 -2.08 12.97
CA THR A 314 -10.58 -3.27 13.52
C THR A 314 -12.01 -3.00 13.97
N ASN A 315 -12.61 -1.91 13.48
CA ASN A 315 -13.96 -1.48 13.84
C ASN A 315 -14.17 -1.26 15.36
N GLY A 316 -13.20 -0.64 16.02
CA GLY A 316 -13.30 -0.20 17.41
C GLY A 316 -12.83 -1.22 18.45
N SER A 317 -11.96 -2.17 18.08
CA SER A 317 -11.43 -3.12 19.07
C SER A 317 -10.43 -2.46 20.02
N VAL A 318 -10.75 -2.47 21.32
CA VAL A 318 -9.83 -2.01 22.37
C VAL A 318 -8.63 -2.96 22.50
N ALA A 319 -8.83 -4.26 22.29
CA ALA A 319 -7.73 -5.23 22.30
C ALA A 319 -6.71 -4.94 21.19
N ALA A 320 -7.18 -4.54 19.99
CA ALA A 320 -6.33 -4.08 18.90
C ALA A 320 -5.46 -2.87 19.29
N LEU A 321 -6.07 -1.85 19.91
CA LEU A 321 -5.34 -0.70 20.44
C LEU A 321 -4.26 -1.13 21.43
N LEU A 322 -4.59 -1.99 22.38
CA LEU A 322 -3.67 -2.44 23.42
C LEU A 322 -2.51 -3.26 22.85
N VAL A 323 -2.75 -4.13 21.88
CA VAL A 323 -1.69 -4.90 21.21
C VAL A 323 -0.75 -3.99 20.40
N ALA A 324 -1.27 -2.96 19.75
CA ALA A 324 -0.42 -1.98 19.06
C ALA A 324 0.47 -1.19 20.05
N LEU A 325 -0.08 -0.79 21.21
CA LEU A 325 0.71 -0.15 22.27
C LEU A 325 1.73 -1.11 22.90
N PHE A 326 1.38 -2.39 23.05
CA PHE A 326 2.31 -3.42 23.48
C PHE A 326 3.46 -3.59 22.49
N ASN A 327 3.17 -3.64 21.18
CA ASN A 327 4.20 -3.68 20.14
C ASN A 327 5.10 -2.43 20.18
N LEU A 328 4.55 -1.25 20.45
CA LEU A 328 5.36 -0.04 20.63
C LEU A 328 6.32 -0.15 21.83
N ALA A 329 5.85 -0.73 22.94
CA ALA A 329 6.69 -0.99 24.11
C ALA A 329 7.81 -1.99 23.78
N VAL A 330 7.49 -3.08 23.07
CA VAL A 330 8.48 -4.07 22.61
C VAL A 330 9.51 -3.42 21.69
N ALA A 331 9.09 -2.60 20.73
CA ALA A 331 9.99 -1.85 19.86
C ALA A 331 10.95 -0.97 20.68
N THR A 332 10.42 -0.26 21.67
CA THR A 332 11.22 0.58 22.58
C THR A 332 12.26 -0.26 23.34
N LEU A 333 11.87 -1.43 23.86
CA LEU A 333 12.76 -2.35 24.58
C LEU A 333 13.86 -2.92 23.67
N ILE A 334 13.53 -3.21 22.41
CA ILE A 334 14.51 -3.68 21.41
C ILE A 334 15.54 -2.58 21.12
N TYR A 335 15.12 -1.33 20.96
CA TYR A 335 16.02 -0.21 20.65
C TYR A 335 16.88 0.23 21.84
N LEU A 336 16.39 0.11 23.07
CA LEU A 336 17.07 0.57 24.30
C LEU A 336 18.56 0.19 24.40
N PRO A 337 18.97 -1.10 24.27
CA PRO A 337 20.38 -1.46 24.36
C PRO A 337 21.21 -0.84 23.24
N PHE A 338 20.68 -0.73 22.03
CA PHE A 338 21.41 -0.19 20.88
C PHE A 338 21.55 1.33 20.96
N VAL A 339 20.58 2.04 21.54
CA VAL A 339 20.76 3.45 21.87
C VAL A 339 21.92 3.62 22.83
N VAL A 340 22.01 2.82 23.90
CA VAL A 340 23.14 2.89 24.84
C VAL A 340 24.48 2.60 24.15
N VAL A 341 24.54 1.57 23.29
CA VAL A 341 25.75 1.21 22.53
C VAL A 341 26.13 2.32 21.54
N ALA A 342 25.17 2.88 20.81
CA ALA A 342 25.40 3.95 19.84
C ALA A 342 25.93 5.22 20.52
N ASN A 343 25.38 5.61 21.68
CA ASN A 343 25.91 6.74 22.45
C ASN A 343 27.37 6.48 22.90
N LYS A 344 27.71 5.24 23.31
CA LYS A 344 29.08 4.88 23.71
C LYS A 344 30.05 4.88 22.53
N ALA A 345 29.65 4.31 21.39
CA ALA A 345 30.47 4.29 20.18
C ALA A 345 30.78 5.71 19.69
N GLN A 346 29.77 6.60 19.68
CA GLN A 346 29.97 7.98 19.27
C GLN A 346 30.89 8.75 20.22
N ASN A 347 30.75 8.56 21.54
CA ASN A 347 31.67 9.15 22.51
C ASN A 347 33.12 8.68 22.31
N ALA A 348 33.33 7.42 21.91
CA ALA A 348 34.67 6.89 21.64
C ALA A 348 35.25 7.50 20.36
N ILE A 349 34.44 7.64 19.29
CA ILE A 349 34.86 8.31 18.06
C ILE A 349 35.24 9.77 18.34
N GLU A 350 34.45 10.50 19.12
CA GLU A 350 34.75 11.89 19.51
C GLU A 350 35.99 12.02 20.41
N GLN A 351 36.41 10.95 21.10
CA GLN A 351 37.65 10.91 21.87
C GLN A 351 38.87 10.53 21.02
N GLU A 352 38.68 9.67 20.02
CA GLU A 352 39.72 9.26 19.06
C GLU A 352 39.98 10.32 17.99
N GLU A 353 38.95 11.05 17.54
CA GLU A 353 39.09 12.30 16.78
C GLU A 353 39.55 13.40 17.76
N SER A 354 40.82 13.32 18.16
CA SER A 354 41.41 14.31 19.06
C SER A 354 41.34 15.70 18.44
N GLU A 355 41.27 16.76 19.27
CA GLU A 355 41.41 18.14 18.80
C GLU A 355 42.69 18.34 17.95
N GLU A 356 43.70 17.49 18.14
CA GLU A 356 44.96 17.48 17.42
C GLU A 356 44.79 16.98 15.96
N ASP A 357 43.97 15.95 15.72
CA ASP A 357 43.67 15.45 14.38
C ASP A 357 42.78 16.43 13.59
N ILE A 358 41.81 17.04 14.27
CA ILE A 358 40.98 18.12 13.69
C ILE A 358 41.84 19.35 13.40
N ALA A 359 42.72 19.76 14.31
CA ALA A 359 43.65 20.87 14.08
C ALA A 359 44.64 20.58 12.95
N ASN A 360 45.07 19.33 12.78
CA ASN A 360 45.94 18.93 11.68
C ASN A 360 45.20 18.87 10.33
N ALA A 361 43.93 18.45 10.31
CA ALA A 361 43.09 18.49 9.10
C ALA A 361 42.70 19.92 8.68
N LEU A 362 42.60 20.86 9.62
CA LEU A 362 42.32 22.28 9.35
C LEU A 362 43.57 23.10 8.98
N LYS A 363 44.77 22.50 9.04
CA LYS A 363 46.05 23.14 8.68
C LYS A 363 46.40 23.04 7.18
N PHE A 364 45.46 22.65 6.32
CA PHE A 364 45.66 22.70 4.87
C PHE A 364 45.50 24.10 4.30
#